data_AF-A0A2U1L9D7-F1
#
_entry.id   AF-A0A2U1L9D7-F1
#
_cell.length_a   1.000
_cell.length_b   1.000
_cell.length_c   1.000
_cell.angle_alpha   90.00
_cell.angle_beta   90.00
_cell.angle_gamma   90.00
#
_symmetry.space_group_name_H-M   'P 1'
#
loop_
_entity.id
_entity.type
_entity.pdbx_description
1 polymer ?
#
loop_
_entity_poly.entity_id
_entity_poly.type
_entity_poly.pdbx_seq_one_letter_code
_entity_poly.pdbx_strand_id
1 'polypeptide(L)'
;MASSKFLLLSLGLLLVALSFAPKFTSASLVEANALQKWKASLKIPNNSQIVSSWTPLPTNTSAPASCLSWFGIACNADGNINRLNLSMSELKV
;
A
#
# COMPACT_ATOMS: atom_id res chain seq x y z
N MET A 1 2.07 33.99 23.84
CA MET A 1 3.48 33.55 23.72
C MET A 1 3.58 32.16 24.30
N ALA A 2 3.72 31.11 23.48
CA ALA A 2 3.94 29.78 24.02
C ALA A 2 5.31 29.73 24.72
N SER A 3 5.36 29.22 25.94
CA SER A 3 6.61 29.05 26.68
C SER A 3 7.56 28.13 25.90
N SER A 4 8.86 28.46 25.87
CA SER A 4 9.89 27.66 25.17
C SER A 4 9.84 26.17 25.57
N LYS A 5 9.54 25.87 26.84
CA LYS A 5 9.39 24.48 27.33
C LYS A 5 8.21 23.75 26.67
N PHE A 6 7.11 24.46 26.43
CA PHE A 6 5.93 23.90 25.77
C PHE A 6 6.22 23.58 24.30
N LEU A 7 6.97 24.45 23.62
CA LEU A 7 7.40 24.22 22.23
C LEU A 7 8.31 22.99 22.13
N LEU A 8 9.27 22.84 23.05
CA LEU A 8 10.18 21.68 23.08
C LEU A 8 9.43 20.36 23.33
N LEU A 9 8.44 20.35 24.24
CA LEU A 9 7.61 19.18 24.50
C LEU A 9 6.76 18.81 23.27
N SER A 10 6.14 19.79 22.61
CA SER A 10 5.37 19.55 21.40
C SER A 10 6.22 19.01 20.25
N LEU A 11 7.45 19.52 20.08
CA LEU A 11 8.38 19.05 19.06
C LEU A 11 8.86 17.63 19.36
N GLY A 12 9.16 17.33 20.62
CA GLY A 12 9.53 15.97 21.05
C GLY A 12 8.41 14.95 20.77
N LEU A 13 7.17 15.31 21.10
CA LEU A 13 6.01 14.44 20.84
C LEU A 13 5.78 14.22 19.33
N LEU A 14 5.96 15.26 18.52
CA LEU A 14 5.86 15.17 17.06
C LEU A 14 6.93 14.25 16.47
N LEU A 15 8.19 14.37 16.92
CA LEU A 15 9.29 13.51 16.47
C LEU A 15 9.07 12.04 16.85
N VAL A 16 8.56 11.79 18.07
CA VAL A 16 8.17 10.45 18.50
C VAL A 16 7.06 9.92 17.60
N ALA A 17 6.00 10.70 17.34
CA ALA A 17 4.92 10.28 16.44
C ALA A 17 5.41 9.97 15.01
N LEU A 18 6.33 10.79 14.45
CA LEU A 18 6.94 10.52 13.15
C LEU A 18 7.84 9.27 13.16
N SER A 19 8.49 8.94 14.27
CA SER A 19 9.30 7.72 14.37
C SER A 19 8.47 6.43 14.35
N PHE A 20 7.20 6.52 14.76
CA PHE A 20 6.21 5.44 14.64
C PHE A 20 5.39 5.50 13.35
N ALA A 21 5.62 6.48 12.48
CA ALA A 21 4.96 6.53 11.20
C ALA A 21 5.34 5.26 10.42
N PRO A 22 4.38 4.43 9.98
CA PRO A 22 4.68 3.27 9.17
C PRO A 22 5.42 3.75 7.93
N LYS A 23 6.59 3.16 7.67
CA LYS A 23 7.32 3.36 6.42
C LYS A 23 6.45 2.77 5.32
N PHE A 24 5.62 3.60 4.72
CA PHE A 24 4.88 3.23 3.52
C PHE A 24 5.93 3.05 2.44
N THR A 25 6.18 1.80 2.10
CA THR A 25 6.98 1.47 0.93
C THR A 25 6.05 0.93 -0.13
N SER A 26 6.26 1.41 -1.34
CA SER A 26 5.42 1.15 -2.50
C SER A 26 5.69 -0.24 -3.04
N ALA A 27 4.66 -0.91 -3.58
CA ALA A 27 4.92 -1.96 -4.56
C ALA A 27 5.86 -1.36 -5.62
N SER A 28 6.94 -2.07 -5.98
CA SER A 28 7.79 -1.56 -7.05
C SER A 28 6.90 -1.31 -8.27
N LEU A 29 7.09 -0.19 -8.96
CA LEU A 29 6.22 0.16 -10.11
C LEU A 29 6.16 -0.98 -11.13
N VAL A 30 7.24 -1.76 -11.25
CA VAL A 30 7.33 -2.96 -12.09
C VAL A 30 6.35 -4.04 -11.61
N GLU A 31 6.37 -4.42 -10.33
CA GLU A 31 5.46 -5.42 -9.76
C GLU A 31 4.00 -4.98 -9.83
N ALA A 32 3.74 -3.71 -9.54
CA ALA A 32 2.41 -3.12 -9.67
C ALA A 32 1.87 -3.24 -11.10
N ASN A 33 2.69 -2.89 -12.09
CA ASN A 33 2.31 -2.99 -13.50
C ASN A 33 2.13 -4.46 -13.94
N ALA A 34 2.97 -5.36 -13.45
CA ALA A 34 2.84 -6.80 -13.71
C ALA A 34 1.53 -7.35 -13.11
N LEU A 35 1.17 -6.93 -11.89
CA LEU A 35 -0.10 -7.29 -11.25
C LEU A 35 -1.30 -6.84 -12.08
N GLN A 36 -1.28 -5.61 -12.61
CA GLN A 36 -2.35 -5.09 -13.46
C GLN A 36 -2.50 -5.87 -14.77
N LYS A 37 -1.39 -6.27 -15.40
CA LYS A 37 -1.42 -7.13 -16.59
C LYS A 37 -1.98 -8.51 -16.29
N TRP A 38 -1.57 -9.10 -15.17
CA TRP A 38 -2.09 -10.38 -14.73
C TRP A 38 -3.58 -10.29 -14.39
N LYS A 39 -4.03 -9.24 -13.69
CA LYS A 39 -5.45 -8.94 -13.43
C LYS A 39 -6.27 -8.98 -14.73
N ALA A 40 -5.78 -8.36 -15.79
CA ALA A 40 -6.45 -8.32 -17.09
C ALA A 40 -6.52 -9.68 -17.80
N SER A 41 -5.62 -10.63 -17.48
CA SER A 41 -5.67 -12.00 -18.00
C SER A 41 -6.63 -12.93 -17.27
N LEU A 42 -7.10 -12.54 -16.08
CA LEU A 42 -7.95 -13.38 -15.24
C LEU A 42 -9.43 -13.21 -15.59
N LYS A 43 -10.18 -14.32 -15.56
CA LYS A 43 -11.66 -14.30 -15.59
C LYS A 43 -12.20 -13.99 -14.20
N ILE A 44 -12.16 -12.71 -13.83
CA ILE A 44 -12.58 -12.24 -12.51
C ILE A 44 -14.10 -12.01 -12.51
N PRO A 45 -14.88 -12.65 -11.62
CA PRO A 45 -16.29 -12.32 -11.43
C PRO A 45 -16.47 -10.84 -11.05
N ASN A 46 -17.51 -10.17 -11.55
CA ASN A 46 -17.74 -8.73 -11.28
C ASN A 46 -17.89 -8.40 -9.79
N ASN A 47 -18.35 -9.35 -8.98
CA ASN A 47 -18.50 -9.23 -7.52
C ASN A 47 -17.20 -9.53 -6.75
N SER A 48 -16.12 -9.95 -7.42
CA SER A 48 -14.86 -10.27 -6.76
C SER A 48 -14.22 -9.01 -6.19
N GLN A 49 -13.71 -9.13 -4.96
CA GLN A 49 -13.00 -8.06 -4.26
C GLN A 49 -11.73 -7.60 -5.02
N ILE A 50 -11.18 -8.44 -5.90
CA ILE A 50 -10.04 -8.09 -6.76
C ILE A 50 -10.38 -6.95 -7.73
N VAL A 51 -11.63 -6.89 -8.23
CA VAL A 51 -12.05 -5.91 -9.23
C VAL A 51 -11.86 -4.49 -8.69
N SER A 52 -12.37 -4.23 -7.50
CA SER A 52 -12.31 -2.92 -6.84
C SER A 52 -10.98 -2.66 -6.14
N SER A 53 -10.27 -3.71 -5.73
CA SER A 53 -9.10 -3.54 -4.87
C SER A 53 -7.78 -3.38 -5.61
N TRP A 54 -7.49 -4.16 -6.65
CA TRP A 54 -6.21 -4.06 -7.39
C TRP A 54 -6.26 -2.85 -8.34
N THR A 55 -6.08 -1.67 -7.78
CA THR A 55 -6.13 -0.38 -8.47
C THR A 55 -4.74 0.02 -8.98
N PRO A 56 -4.64 0.74 -10.12
CA PRO A 56 -3.36 1.25 -10.59
C PRO A 56 -2.69 2.17 -9.57
N LEU A 57 -1.36 2.11 -9.51
CA LEU A 57 -0.59 3.09 -8.75
C LEU A 57 -0.68 4.48 -9.42
N PRO A 58 -0.86 5.56 -8.64
CA PRO A 58 -0.81 6.91 -9.18
C PRO A 58 0.58 7.21 -9.76
N THR A 59 0.62 7.53 -11.05
CA THR A 59 1.85 7.74 -11.83
C THR A 59 2.55 9.07 -11.57
N ASN A 60 1.87 10.03 -10.93
CA ASN A 60 2.32 11.41 -10.77
C ASN A 60 2.53 11.85 -9.31
N THR A 61 2.46 10.94 -8.35
CA THR A 61 2.70 11.25 -6.95
C THR A 61 4.06 10.70 -6.54
N SER A 62 4.90 11.56 -5.95
CA SER A 62 6.11 11.15 -5.21
C SER A 62 5.78 10.31 -3.96
N ALA A 63 4.50 10.10 -3.68
CA ALA A 63 4.03 9.27 -2.58
C ALA A 63 4.26 7.79 -2.89
N PRO A 64 4.88 7.04 -1.98
CA PRO A 64 5.03 5.60 -2.12
C PRO A 64 3.64 4.97 -2.14
N ALA A 65 3.27 4.42 -3.28
CA ALA A 65 1.98 3.81 -3.45
C ALA A 65 2.00 2.37 -2.92
N SER A 66 1.46 2.23 -1.71
CA SER A 66 1.54 1.03 -0.91
C SER A 66 0.57 -0.05 -1.37
N CYS A 67 1.02 -1.31 -1.41
CA CYS A 67 0.14 -2.45 -1.63
C CYS A 67 -0.81 -2.74 -0.46
N LEU A 68 -0.74 -1.98 0.65
CA LEU A 68 -1.58 -2.17 1.85
C LEU A 68 -3.09 -2.06 1.56
N SER A 69 -3.48 -1.40 0.47
CA SER A 69 -4.88 -1.28 0.04
C SER A 69 -5.35 -2.42 -0.86
N TRP A 70 -4.45 -3.29 -1.32
CA TRP A 70 -4.75 -4.36 -2.25
C TRP A 70 -5.12 -5.66 -1.53
N PHE A 71 -6.28 -6.19 -1.89
CA PHE A 71 -6.85 -7.37 -1.28
C PHE A 71 -6.00 -8.60 -1.56
N GLY A 72 -5.70 -9.33 -0.48
CA GLY A 72 -4.90 -10.55 -0.55
C GLY A 72 -3.43 -10.31 -0.86
N ILE A 73 -2.94 -9.06 -0.93
CA ILE A 73 -1.55 -8.74 -1.22
C ILE A 73 -0.85 -8.26 0.05
N ALA A 74 0.35 -8.77 0.30
CA ALA A 74 1.22 -8.26 1.35
C ALA A 74 2.61 -7.97 0.79
N CYS A 75 3.15 -6.81 1.15
CA CYS A 75 4.52 -6.43 0.79
C CYS A 75 5.50 -6.77 1.92
N ASN A 76 6.77 -6.95 1.56
CA ASN A 76 7.86 -7.04 2.53
C ASN A 76 8.25 -5.64 3.06
N ALA A 77 9.26 -5.58 3.93
CA ALA A 77 9.78 -4.34 4.51
C ALA A 77 10.36 -3.37 3.45
N ASP A 78 10.72 -3.87 2.27
CA ASP A 78 11.23 -3.09 1.15
C ASP A 78 10.11 -2.59 0.23
N GLY A 79 8.87 -3.04 0.43
CA GLY A 79 7.69 -2.65 -0.33
C GLY A 79 7.39 -3.54 -1.53
N ASN A 80 8.22 -4.55 -1.76
CA ASN A 80 8.00 -5.49 -2.84
C ASN A 80 6.87 -6.45 -2.50
N ILE A 81 6.11 -6.87 -3.51
CA ILE A 81 5.04 -7.84 -3.33
C ILE A 81 5.65 -9.16 -2.88
N ASN A 82 5.33 -9.61 -1.67
CA ASN A 82 5.91 -10.81 -1.07
C ASN A 82 4.89 -11.95 -0.93
N ARG A 83 3.60 -11.63 -0.79
CA ARG A 83 2.54 -12.63 -0.70
C ARG A 83 1.32 -12.22 -1.49
N LEU A 84 0.68 -13.22 -2.08
CA LEU A 84 -0.55 -13.10 -2.82
C LEU A 84 -1.48 -14.24 -2.44
N ASN A 85 -2.62 -13.90 -1.82
CA ASN A 85 -3.62 -14.86 -1.36
C ASN A 85 -4.92 -14.69 -2.17
N LEU A 86 -5.23 -15.71 -2.97
CA LEU A 86 -6.42 -15.77 -3.82
C LEU A 86 -7.51 -16.71 -3.27
N SER A 87 -7.37 -17.25 -2.06
CA SER A 87 -8.31 -18.25 -1.55
C SER A 87 -9.74 -17.72 -1.41
N MET A 88 -9.90 -16.41 -1.23
CA MET A 88 -11.19 -15.73 -1.05
C MET A 88 -11.63 -14.92 -2.26
N SER A 89 -10.94 -15.02 -3.40
CA SER A 89 -11.22 -14.14 -4.55
C SER A 89 -12.22 -14.71 -5.56
N GLU A 90 -12.72 -15.93 -5.35
CA GLU A 90 -13.63 -16.65 -6.27
C GLU A 90 -13.12 -16.71 -7.73
N LEU A 91 -11.81 -16.55 -7.90
CA LEU A 91 -11.15 -16.60 -9.20
C LEU A 91 -11.34 -17.98 -9.83
N LYS A 92 -11.87 -18.01 -11.05
CA LYS A 92 -11.80 -19.19 -11.90
C LYS A 92 -10.53 -19.07 -12.74
N VAL A 93 -9.56 -19.94 -12.46
CA VAL A 93 -8.33 -20.11 -13.26
C VAL A 93 -8.64 -20.91 -14.51
#